data_AF-A0A1E3AGQ1-F1
#
_entry.id   AF-A0A1E3AGQ1-F1
#
_cell.length_a   1.000
_cell.length_b   1.000
_cell.length_c   1.000
_cell.angle_alpha   90.00
_cell.angle_beta   90.00
_cell.angle_gamma   90.00
#
_symmetry.space_group_name_H-M   'P 1'
#
loop_
_entity.id
_entity.type
_entity.pdbx_description
1 polymer ?
#
loop_
_entity_poly.entity_id
_entity_poly.type
_entity_poly.pdbx_seq_one_letter_code
_entity_poly.pdbx_strand_id
1 'polypeptide(L)'
;MEPYYYSQMNKVQQNAYHAMKTGLMSMAPLFMVPKLENRELGDIFFQLRLDCPEIFYASGFHYRFYPEANKVEMIPEYLFEKGKIKEHQKAMESRLSKLARPAVDLPEWEKELYIHDFICSSVRYDKLKKAYSHEIIGPLGQGVGVCEGIAKTVKALCDALGIWCMIAISEANPEKKIKYRHAWNIIRIGGKYYHLDATFDNTLGSRDAIRYDYFNLEDARFFRDHEPVIYRAPSCNEGGFSYYITKKLSFTKAEDVEKRAVQAIKKKKILTFHWRGGYLTREKLTELLELLERTGRDKGKYAQIHVNWPQAVLSVRFLDELPEKEVVMEEANEEEL
;
A
#
# COMPACT_ATOMS: atom_id res chain seq x y z
N MET A 1 7.63 18.03 -5.29
CA MET A 1 7.83 17.01 -6.33
C MET A 1 6.73 17.19 -7.37
N GLU A 2 7.00 17.02 -8.66
CA GLU A 2 5.94 17.17 -9.68
C GLU A 2 4.95 15.99 -9.58
N PRO A 3 3.62 16.23 -9.64
CA PRO A 3 2.63 15.16 -9.57
C PRO A 3 2.73 14.20 -10.77
N TYR A 4 2.59 12.89 -10.53
CA TYR A 4 2.87 11.88 -11.55
C TYR A 4 1.79 11.85 -12.63
N TYR A 5 0.51 11.78 -12.25
CA TYR A 5 -0.58 11.69 -13.21
C TYR A 5 -0.69 12.96 -14.05
N TYR A 6 -0.52 14.12 -13.44
CA TYR A 6 -0.41 15.40 -14.14
C TYR A 6 0.62 15.38 -15.29
N SER A 7 1.78 14.74 -15.07
CA SER A 7 2.83 14.64 -16.09
C SER A 7 2.47 13.74 -17.29
N GLN A 8 1.48 12.85 -17.12
CA GLN A 8 1.01 11.94 -18.17
C GLN A 8 -0.14 12.54 -19.00
N MET A 9 -0.69 13.68 -18.58
CA MET A 9 -1.82 14.34 -19.22
C MET A 9 -1.41 15.19 -20.43
N ASN A 10 -2.30 15.30 -21.42
CA ASN A 10 -2.14 16.26 -22.51
C ASN A 10 -2.39 17.71 -22.03
N LYS A 11 -2.11 18.72 -22.89
CA LYS A 11 -2.19 20.12 -22.47
C LYS A 11 -3.59 20.57 -22.02
N VAL A 12 -4.65 20.06 -22.63
CA VAL A 12 -6.04 20.42 -22.26
C VAL A 12 -6.41 19.80 -20.92
N GLN A 13 -6.06 18.53 -20.71
CA GLN A 13 -6.23 17.82 -19.44
C GLN A 13 -5.44 18.49 -18.30
N GLN A 14 -4.19 18.90 -18.56
CA GLN A 14 -3.40 19.66 -17.59
C GLN A 14 -4.04 20.99 -17.20
N ASN A 15 -4.65 21.70 -18.15
CA ASN A 15 -5.38 22.95 -17.85
C ASN A 15 -6.62 22.68 -16.97
N ALA A 16 -7.33 21.57 -17.21
CA ALA A 16 -8.45 21.15 -16.37
C ALA A 16 -7.98 20.74 -14.97
N TYR A 17 -6.92 19.94 -14.88
CA TYR A 17 -6.28 19.56 -13.63
C TYR A 17 -5.91 20.79 -12.78
N HIS A 18 -5.24 21.79 -13.36
CA HIS A 18 -4.86 23.01 -12.64
C HIS A 18 -6.05 23.82 -12.17
N ALA A 19 -7.08 23.96 -13.02
CA ALA A 19 -8.31 24.64 -12.66
C ALA A 19 -9.03 23.93 -11.51
N MET A 20 -9.12 22.59 -11.55
CA MET A 20 -9.65 21.77 -10.46
C MET A 20 -8.85 21.94 -9.18
N LYS A 21 -7.52 21.79 -9.24
CA LYS A 21 -6.64 21.93 -8.08
C LYS A 21 -6.81 23.30 -7.43
N THR A 22 -6.79 24.37 -8.22
CA THR A 22 -6.95 25.74 -7.73
C THR A 22 -8.32 25.96 -7.07
N GLY A 23 -9.39 25.49 -7.71
CA GLY A 23 -10.74 25.59 -7.19
C GLY A 23 -10.93 24.83 -5.87
N LEU A 24 -10.42 23.61 -5.80
CA LEU A 24 -10.49 22.76 -4.61
C LEU A 24 -9.63 23.29 -3.46
N MET A 25 -8.42 23.78 -3.73
CA MET A 25 -7.53 24.37 -2.71
C MET A 25 -8.10 25.66 -2.12
N SER A 26 -8.84 26.44 -2.91
CA SER A 26 -9.56 27.62 -2.42
C SER A 26 -10.89 27.28 -1.70
N MET A 27 -11.29 26.01 -1.72
CA MET A 27 -12.60 25.52 -1.24
C MET A 27 -13.74 26.35 -1.87
N ALA A 28 -13.63 26.61 -3.17
CA ALA A 28 -14.64 27.36 -3.89
C ALA A 28 -15.91 26.51 -4.05
N PRO A 29 -17.11 27.09 -3.89
CA PRO A 29 -18.36 26.35 -4.10
C PRO A 29 -18.59 26.00 -5.58
N LEU A 30 -17.95 26.75 -6.49
CA LEU A 30 -17.99 26.55 -7.94
C LEU A 30 -16.75 27.17 -8.59
N PHE A 31 -16.27 26.57 -9.68
CA PHE A 31 -15.20 27.12 -10.51
C PHE A 31 -15.28 26.63 -11.96
N MET A 32 -14.63 27.34 -12.88
CA MET A 32 -14.64 27.00 -14.31
C MET A 32 -13.48 26.08 -14.68
N VAL A 33 -13.74 25.03 -15.46
CA VAL A 33 -12.73 24.15 -16.07
C VAL A 33 -12.92 24.09 -17.60
N PRO A 34 -11.90 23.77 -18.41
CA PRO A 34 -12.06 23.51 -19.83
C PRO A 34 -13.19 22.50 -20.09
N LYS A 35 -13.97 22.71 -21.16
CA LYS A 35 -15.03 21.79 -21.55
C LYS A 35 -14.41 20.49 -22.09
N LEU A 36 -14.65 19.40 -21.37
CA LEU A 36 -14.28 18.03 -21.70
C LEU A 36 -15.50 17.12 -21.46
N GLU A 37 -15.43 15.87 -21.90
CA GLU A 37 -16.47 14.88 -21.58
C GLU A 37 -16.54 14.64 -20.06
N ASN A 38 -17.73 14.35 -19.53
CA ASN A 38 -17.92 14.14 -18.09
C ASN A 38 -17.00 13.05 -17.53
N ARG A 39 -16.84 11.95 -18.29
CA ARG A 39 -15.95 10.84 -17.91
C ARG A 39 -14.51 11.31 -17.79
N GLU A 40 -14.04 12.10 -18.74
CA GLU A 40 -12.67 12.63 -18.74
C GLU A 40 -12.44 13.60 -17.57
N LEU A 41 -13.41 14.46 -17.24
CA LEU A 41 -13.35 15.29 -16.03
C LEU A 41 -13.33 14.44 -14.76
N GLY A 42 -14.08 13.34 -14.74
CA GLY A 42 -14.07 12.33 -13.67
C GLY A 42 -12.70 11.71 -13.47
N ASP A 43 -12.07 11.26 -14.56
CA ASP A 43 -10.74 10.66 -14.54
C ASP A 43 -9.67 11.66 -14.08
N ILE A 44 -9.71 12.91 -14.55
CA ILE A 44 -8.79 13.97 -14.12
C ILE A 44 -8.97 14.28 -12.62
N PHE A 45 -10.21 14.40 -12.16
CA PHE A 45 -10.52 14.64 -10.75
C PHE A 45 -10.02 13.50 -9.86
N PHE A 46 -10.23 12.24 -10.27
CA PHE A 46 -9.75 11.07 -9.54
C PHE A 46 -8.22 11.05 -9.49
N GLN A 47 -7.53 11.22 -10.62
CA GLN A 47 -6.06 11.26 -10.69
C GLN A 47 -5.46 12.41 -9.88
N LEU A 48 -6.11 13.58 -9.87
CA LEU A 48 -5.71 14.71 -9.04
C LEU A 48 -5.73 14.38 -7.54
N ARG A 49 -6.71 13.62 -7.08
CA ARG A 49 -6.77 13.17 -5.68
C ARG A 49 -5.73 12.10 -5.33
N LEU A 50 -5.28 11.32 -6.32
CA LEU A 50 -4.17 10.38 -6.12
C LEU A 50 -2.83 11.13 -6.04
N ASP A 51 -2.66 12.15 -6.86
CA ASP A 51 -1.49 13.02 -6.89
C ASP A 51 -1.40 13.97 -5.67
N CYS A 52 -2.56 14.41 -5.16
CA CYS A 52 -2.68 15.38 -4.06
C CYS A 52 -3.60 14.86 -2.92
N PRO A 53 -3.12 13.89 -2.11
CA PRO A 53 -3.88 13.36 -0.98
C PRO A 53 -4.31 14.40 0.07
N GLU A 54 -3.70 15.59 0.09
CA GLU A 54 -4.10 16.72 0.93
C GLU A 54 -5.50 17.27 0.58
N ILE A 55 -6.04 16.94 -0.60
CA ILE A 55 -7.41 17.25 -1.02
C ILE A 55 -8.36 16.10 -0.62
N PHE A 56 -8.30 15.71 0.66
CA PHE A 56 -9.09 14.61 1.22
C PHE A 56 -10.58 14.91 1.41
N TYR A 57 -10.98 16.17 1.20
CA TYR A 57 -12.30 16.69 1.56
C TYR A 57 -13.26 16.81 0.37
N ALA A 58 -12.83 16.49 -0.86
CA ALA A 58 -13.66 16.55 -2.05
C ALA A 58 -14.01 15.13 -2.52
N SER A 59 -15.26 14.70 -2.37
CA SER A 59 -15.69 13.32 -2.67
C SER A 59 -16.11 13.11 -4.13
N GLY A 60 -16.62 14.16 -4.77
CA GLY A 60 -17.20 14.12 -6.10
C GLY A 60 -17.45 15.51 -6.63
N PHE A 61 -18.20 15.60 -7.73
CA PHE A 61 -18.63 16.88 -8.29
C PHE A 61 -19.88 16.71 -9.16
N HIS A 62 -20.61 17.81 -9.30
CA HIS A 62 -21.53 18.02 -10.42
C HIS A 62 -20.89 18.98 -11.42
N TYR A 63 -21.33 18.94 -12.67
CA TYR A 63 -20.94 19.95 -13.64
C TYR A 63 -22.14 20.51 -14.40
N ARG A 64 -22.06 21.79 -14.73
CA ARG A 64 -23.02 22.46 -15.62
C ARG A 64 -22.31 22.90 -16.88
N PHE A 65 -22.90 22.59 -18.03
CA PHE A 65 -22.36 22.99 -19.33
C PHE A 65 -23.39 23.81 -20.09
N TYR A 66 -22.87 24.76 -20.88
CA TYR A 66 -23.65 25.54 -21.82
C TYR A 66 -23.17 25.18 -23.24
N PRO A 67 -24.07 24.94 -24.22
CA PRO A 67 -23.69 24.42 -25.55
C PRO A 67 -22.56 25.20 -26.23
N GLU A 68 -22.64 26.53 -26.20
CA GLU A 68 -21.68 27.45 -26.84
C GLU A 68 -20.44 27.78 -25.99
N ALA A 69 -20.39 27.34 -24.73
CA ALA A 69 -19.27 27.64 -23.85
C ALA A 69 -18.08 26.69 -24.10
N ASN A 70 -16.86 27.24 -24.07
CA ASN A 70 -15.61 26.47 -24.11
C ASN A 70 -15.14 26.01 -22.72
N LYS A 71 -15.89 26.35 -21.67
CA LYS A 71 -15.67 25.94 -20.28
C LYS A 71 -16.96 25.41 -19.67
N VAL A 72 -16.82 24.56 -18.67
CA VAL A 72 -17.93 24.08 -17.85
C VAL A 72 -17.73 24.54 -16.41
N GLU A 73 -18.85 24.71 -15.71
CA GLU A 73 -18.84 24.99 -14.29
C GLU A 73 -18.76 23.67 -13.54
N MET A 74 -17.75 23.52 -12.67
CA MET A 74 -17.61 22.41 -11.75
C MET A 74 -18.08 22.83 -10.37
N ILE A 75 -18.92 22.01 -9.75
CA ILE A 75 -19.50 22.20 -8.42
C ILE A 75 -19.03 21.02 -7.56
N PRO A 76 -17.99 21.20 -6.73
CA PRO A 76 -17.46 20.10 -5.91
C PRO A 76 -18.43 19.68 -4.82
N GLU A 77 -18.44 18.39 -4.53
CA GLU A 77 -19.06 17.82 -3.34
C GLU A 77 -18.02 17.74 -2.23
N TYR A 78 -18.19 18.57 -1.20
CA TYR A 78 -17.31 18.59 -0.05
C TYR A 78 -17.86 17.73 1.10
N LEU A 79 -17.00 16.90 1.69
CA LEU A 79 -17.32 16.03 2.83
C LEU A 79 -17.65 16.82 4.10
N PHE A 80 -17.13 18.05 4.21
CA PHE A 80 -17.28 18.89 5.38
C PHE A 80 -17.51 20.34 4.99
N GLU A 81 -18.05 21.12 5.93
CA GLU A 81 -18.12 22.58 5.79
C GLU A 81 -16.72 23.22 5.77
N LYS A 82 -16.61 24.38 5.11
CA LYS A 82 -15.34 25.09 4.90
C LYS A 82 -14.51 25.31 6.18
N GLY A 83 -15.16 25.64 7.30
CA GLY A 83 -14.47 25.81 8.59
C GLY A 83 -13.84 24.51 9.07
N LYS A 84 -14.59 23.41 8.97
CA LYS A 84 -14.16 22.07 9.37
C LYS A 84 -13.05 21.52 8.46
N ILE A 85 -13.11 21.80 7.16
CA ILE A 85 -12.01 21.46 6.23
C ILE A 85 -10.71 22.09 6.70
N LYS A 86 -10.70 23.39 7.03
CA LYS A 86 -9.50 24.10 7.51
C LYS A 86 -8.95 23.50 8.81
N GLU A 87 -9.84 23.12 9.74
CA GLU A 87 -9.44 22.43 10.97
C GLU A 87 -8.75 21.10 10.67
N HIS A 88 -9.35 20.27 9.81
CA HIS A 88 -8.78 19.00 9.42
C HIS A 88 -7.46 19.16 8.66
N GLN A 89 -7.34 20.12 7.74
CA GLN A 89 -6.10 20.39 7.02
C GLN A 89 -4.97 20.71 7.98
N LYS A 90 -5.18 21.66 8.91
CA LYS A 90 -4.19 22.02 9.92
C LYS A 90 -3.80 20.82 10.81
N ALA A 91 -4.78 19.99 11.19
CA ALA A 91 -4.52 18.78 11.98
C ALA A 91 -3.70 17.75 11.21
N MET A 92 -4.01 17.52 9.92
CA MET A 92 -3.29 16.57 9.06
C MET A 92 -1.87 17.04 8.77
N GLU A 93 -1.67 18.32 8.43
CA GLU A 93 -0.35 18.91 8.23
C GLU A 93 0.54 18.77 9.48
N SER A 94 -0.01 19.09 10.66
CA SER A 94 0.71 18.93 11.93
C SER A 94 1.05 17.46 12.21
N ARG A 95 0.10 16.55 11.94
CA ARG A 95 0.30 15.11 12.14
C ARG A 95 1.37 14.55 11.21
N LEU A 96 1.31 14.88 9.92
CA LEU A 96 2.30 14.50 8.90
C LEU A 96 3.69 15.00 9.27
N SER A 97 3.83 16.29 9.60
CA SER A 97 5.11 16.87 10.01
C SER A 97 5.69 16.17 11.24
N LYS A 98 4.86 15.89 12.26
CA LYS A 98 5.27 15.18 13.47
C LYS A 98 5.71 13.74 13.17
N LEU A 99 5.01 13.04 12.28
CA LEU A 99 5.31 11.67 11.89
C LEU A 99 6.57 11.58 11.03
N ALA A 100 6.78 12.52 10.11
CA ALA A 100 7.94 12.53 9.22
C ALA A 100 9.25 12.91 9.94
N ARG A 101 9.19 13.76 10.97
CA ARG A 101 10.36 14.31 11.66
C ARG A 101 11.42 13.27 12.07
N PRO A 102 11.08 12.11 12.68
CA PRO A 102 12.09 11.12 13.09
C PRO A 102 12.83 10.45 11.92
N ALA A 103 12.26 10.49 10.71
CA ALA A 103 12.80 9.79 9.54
C ALA A 103 13.49 10.73 8.54
N VAL A 104 13.51 12.04 8.76
CA VAL A 104 13.95 13.03 7.76
C VAL A 104 15.39 12.81 7.26
N ASP A 105 16.28 12.39 8.16
CA ASP A 105 17.70 12.16 7.88
C ASP A 105 18.05 10.69 7.58
N LEU A 106 17.04 9.80 7.57
CA LEU A 106 17.26 8.40 7.23
C LEU A 106 17.53 8.23 5.73
N PRO A 107 18.29 7.18 5.32
CA PRO A 107 18.38 6.77 3.93
C PRO A 107 16.99 6.49 3.33
N GLU A 108 16.83 6.64 2.01
CA GLU A 108 15.53 6.46 1.32
C GLU A 108 14.82 5.15 1.69
N TRP A 109 15.56 4.04 1.70
CA TRP A 109 15.02 2.73 2.06
C TRP A 109 14.55 2.66 3.53
N GLU A 110 15.27 3.30 4.45
CA GLU A 110 14.89 3.33 5.87
C GLU A 110 13.73 4.29 6.14
N LYS A 111 13.61 5.37 5.35
CA LYS A 111 12.44 6.25 5.36
C LYS A 111 11.18 5.51 4.94
N GLU A 112 11.25 4.76 3.83
CA GLU A 112 10.14 3.94 3.37
C GLU A 112 9.76 2.87 4.41
N LEU A 113 10.75 2.16 4.95
CA LEU A 113 10.52 1.16 6.00
C LEU A 113 9.81 1.78 7.21
N TYR A 114 10.23 2.96 7.65
CA TYR A 114 9.59 3.68 8.74
C TYR A 114 8.12 4.02 8.44
N ILE A 115 7.81 4.46 7.21
CA ILE A 115 6.43 4.73 6.78
C ILE A 115 5.59 3.46 6.81
N HIS A 116 6.10 2.39 6.21
CA HIS A 116 5.45 1.09 6.18
C HIS A 116 5.15 0.58 7.60
N ASP A 117 6.14 0.62 8.50
CA ASP A 117 6.00 0.14 9.87
C ASP A 117 4.98 0.97 10.66
N PHE A 118 4.92 2.28 10.41
CA PHE A 118 3.88 3.13 10.97
C PHE A 118 2.48 2.66 10.53
N ILE A 119 2.27 2.39 9.24
CA ILE A 119 0.99 1.87 8.74
C ILE A 119 0.63 0.55 9.43
N CYS A 120 1.51 -0.45 9.35
CA CYS A 120 1.23 -1.79 9.86
C CYS A 120 1.08 -1.86 11.39
N SER A 121 1.62 -0.89 12.12
CA SER A 121 1.50 -0.83 13.59
C SER A 121 0.35 0.04 14.10
N SER A 122 -0.11 1.00 13.28
CA SER A 122 -0.99 2.08 13.76
C SER A 122 -2.33 2.17 13.03
N VAL A 123 -2.50 1.50 11.90
CA VAL A 123 -3.69 1.58 11.05
C VAL A 123 -4.39 0.23 11.00
N ARG A 124 -5.65 0.16 11.39
CA ARG A 124 -6.49 -1.04 11.21
C ARG A 124 -7.26 -0.94 9.91
N TYR A 125 -7.45 -2.06 9.22
CA TYR A 125 -8.29 -2.09 8.05
C TYR A 125 -9.76 -1.82 8.42
N ASP A 126 -10.44 -0.93 7.70
CA ASP A 126 -11.84 -0.58 7.95
C ASP A 126 -12.82 -1.35 7.06
N LYS A 127 -13.35 -2.45 7.59
CA LYS A 127 -14.38 -3.26 6.91
C LYS A 127 -15.71 -2.53 6.69
N LEU A 128 -15.96 -1.40 7.39
CA LEU A 128 -17.15 -0.58 7.17
C LEU A 128 -17.02 0.34 5.94
N LYS A 129 -15.81 0.49 5.38
CA LYS A 129 -15.51 1.24 4.15
C LYS A 129 -16.17 2.63 4.13
N LYS A 130 -16.11 3.36 5.25
CA LYS A 130 -16.71 4.70 5.36
C LYS A 130 -15.94 5.69 4.47
N ALA A 131 -16.59 6.76 4.05
CA ALA A 131 -15.99 7.75 3.13
C ALA A 131 -14.62 8.29 3.61
N TYR A 132 -14.45 8.53 4.91
CA TYR A 132 -13.17 9.00 5.46
C TYR A 132 -12.05 7.94 5.40
N SER A 133 -12.39 6.65 5.30
CA SER A 133 -11.44 5.53 5.30
C SER A 133 -10.70 5.41 3.97
N HIS A 134 -11.25 6.03 2.91
CA HIS A 134 -10.63 6.19 1.60
C HIS A 134 -9.67 7.39 1.52
N GLU A 135 -9.53 8.14 2.60
CA GLU A 135 -8.81 9.41 2.64
C GLU A 135 -7.81 9.45 3.80
N ILE A 136 -6.81 10.34 3.73
CA ILE A 136 -5.74 10.41 4.75
C ILE A 136 -6.26 10.69 6.17
N ILE A 137 -7.44 11.30 6.30
CA ILE A 137 -8.09 11.56 7.60
C ILE A 137 -8.51 10.29 8.34
N GLY A 138 -8.75 9.19 7.63
CA GLY A 138 -8.97 7.88 8.22
C GLY A 138 -7.69 7.39 8.91
N PRO A 139 -6.63 7.04 8.18
CA PRO A 139 -5.42 6.48 8.78
C PRO A 139 -4.72 7.46 9.74
N LEU A 140 -4.58 8.73 9.39
CA LEU A 140 -3.84 9.71 10.21
C LEU A 140 -4.66 10.26 11.38
N GLY A 141 -5.99 10.35 11.23
CA GLY A 141 -6.88 10.92 12.24
C GLY A 141 -7.50 9.87 13.17
N GLN A 142 -7.92 8.75 12.62
CA GLN A 142 -8.69 7.72 13.35
C GLN A 142 -7.94 6.39 13.51
N GLY A 143 -6.80 6.21 12.84
CA GLY A 143 -6.06 4.94 12.85
C GLY A 143 -6.81 3.82 12.15
N VAL A 144 -7.68 4.15 11.18
CA VAL A 144 -8.41 3.16 10.36
C VAL A 144 -8.42 3.58 8.90
N GLY A 145 -8.37 2.63 7.96
CA GLY A 145 -8.42 2.94 6.53
C GLY A 145 -8.67 1.72 5.67
N VAL A 146 -9.03 1.96 4.40
CA VAL A 146 -9.02 0.93 3.35
C VAL A 146 -7.80 1.14 2.44
N CYS A 147 -7.59 0.27 1.44
CA CYS A 147 -6.47 0.34 0.51
C CYS A 147 -6.19 1.76 -0.03
N GLU A 148 -7.21 2.47 -0.51
CA GLU A 148 -7.05 3.84 -1.05
C GLU A 148 -6.55 4.83 0.02
N GLY A 149 -7.12 4.81 1.23
CA GLY A 149 -6.72 5.71 2.31
C GLY A 149 -5.31 5.41 2.82
N ILE A 150 -4.96 4.12 2.91
CA ILE A 150 -3.61 3.67 3.28
C ILE A 150 -2.61 4.13 2.22
N ALA A 151 -2.86 3.86 0.94
CA ALA A 151 -1.96 4.24 -0.15
C ALA A 151 -1.78 5.76 -0.26
N LYS A 152 -2.84 6.54 -0.04
CA LYS A 152 -2.78 8.01 0.08
C LYS A 152 -1.95 8.47 1.26
N THR A 153 -2.03 7.76 2.39
CA THR A 153 -1.24 8.09 3.60
C THR A 153 0.24 7.82 3.39
N VAL A 154 0.59 6.68 2.77
CA VAL A 154 1.96 6.36 2.35
C VAL A 154 2.48 7.45 1.41
N LYS A 155 1.72 7.80 0.36
CA LYS A 155 2.06 8.88 -0.57
C LYS A 155 2.33 10.21 0.13
N ALA A 156 1.45 10.63 1.04
CA ALA A 156 1.59 11.88 1.79
C ALA A 156 2.83 11.90 2.70
N LEU A 157 3.16 10.77 3.35
CA LEU A 157 4.37 10.65 4.16
C LEU A 157 5.65 10.61 3.30
N CYS A 158 5.61 9.94 2.14
CA CYS A 158 6.69 9.96 1.15
C CYS A 158 6.97 11.39 0.68
N ASP A 159 5.93 12.15 0.33
CA ASP A 159 6.06 13.55 -0.08
C ASP A 159 6.70 14.40 1.03
N ALA A 160 6.28 14.21 2.28
CA ALA A 160 6.84 14.90 3.44
C ALA A 160 8.31 14.55 3.70
N LEU A 161 8.76 13.35 3.27
CA LEU A 161 10.13 12.86 3.42
C LEU A 161 11.00 13.02 2.18
N GLY A 162 10.44 13.58 1.10
CA GLY A 162 11.12 13.80 -0.17
C GLY A 162 11.31 12.53 -1.02
N ILE A 163 10.56 11.46 -0.74
CA ILE A 163 10.61 10.20 -1.50
C ILE A 163 9.62 10.27 -2.65
N TRP A 164 10.06 9.89 -3.85
CA TRP A 164 9.13 9.79 -4.98
C TRP A 164 8.23 8.57 -4.81
N CYS A 165 6.94 8.82 -4.92
CA CYS A 165 5.89 7.81 -4.75
C CYS A 165 4.72 8.19 -5.66
N MET A 166 4.11 7.19 -6.30
CA MET A 166 2.78 7.30 -6.91
C MET A 166 1.83 6.28 -6.27
N ILE A 167 0.53 6.52 -6.36
CA ILE A 167 -0.49 5.53 -6.04
C ILE A 167 -0.81 4.78 -7.33
N ALA A 168 -0.91 3.46 -7.29
CA ALA A 168 -1.33 2.61 -8.39
C ALA A 168 -2.72 2.03 -8.09
N ILE A 169 -3.53 1.80 -9.13
CA ILE A 169 -4.92 1.35 -9.01
C ILE A 169 -5.17 0.18 -9.96
N SER A 170 -5.89 -0.85 -9.51
CA SER A 170 -6.44 -1.90 -10.35
C SER A 170 -7.97 -1.92 -10.30
N GLU A 171 -8.60 -2.46 -11.35
CA GLU A 171 -10.05 -2.73 -11.34
C GLU A 171 -10.36 -4.07 -10.65
N ALA A 172 -11.63 -4.22 -10.25
CA ALA A 172 -12.17 -5.53 -9.90
C ALA A 172 -12.10 -6.47 -11.12
N ASN A 173 -11.86 -7.76 -10.85
CA ASN A 173 -11.87 -8.80 -11.88
C ASN A 173 -12.86 -9.92 -11.50
N PRO A 174 -14.16 -9.76 -11.84
CA PRO A 174 -15.19 -10.75 -11.50
C PRO A 174 -14.94 -12.13 -12.11
N GLU A 175 -14.25 -12.22 -13.25
CA GLU A 175 -13.91 -13.50 -13.90
C GLU A 175 -12.97 -14.34 -13.03
N LYS A 176 -12.06 -13.68 -12.31
CA LYS A 176 -11.18 -14.30 -11.30
C LYS A 176 -11.77 -14.29 -9.89
N LYS A 177 -13.05 -13.93 -9.73
CA LYS A 177 -13.75 -13.77 -8.43
C LYS A 177 -13.21 -12.64 -7.55
N ILE A 178 -12.46 -11.69 -8.11
CA ILE A 178 -11.97 -10.49 -7.42
C ILE A 178 -13.05 -9.41 -7.56
N LYS A 179 -13.70 -9.06 -6.45
CA LYS A 179 -14.86 -8.15 -6.43
C LYS A 179 -14.53 -6.72 -5.99
N TYR A 180 -13.27 -6.44 -5.66
CA TYR A 180 -12.82 -5.16 -5.17
C TYR A 180 -11.85 -4.51 -6.17
N ARG A 181 -11.85 -3.18 -6.21
CA ARG A 181 -10.75 -2.40 -6.78
C ARG A 181 -9.66 -2.32 -5.73
N HIS A 182 -8.40 -2.24 -6.15
CA HIS A 182 -7.28 -2.15 -5.20
C HIS A 182 -6.42 -0.93 -5.44
N ALA A 183 -5.80 -0.44 -4.37
CA ALA A 183 -4.89 0.70 -4.40
C ALA A 183 -3.64 0.42 -3.57
N TRP A 184 -2.47 0.67 -4.16
CA TRP A 184 -1.17 0.49 -3.51
C TRP A 184 -0.19 1.57 -3.98
N ASN A 185 1.09 1.45 -3.64
CA ASN A 185 2.10 2.44 -4.01
C ASN A 185 3.17 1.86 -4.96
N ILE A 186 3.70 2.74 -5.81
CA ILE A 186 4.98 2.52 -6.47
C ILE A 186 5.95 3.59 -5.97
N ILE A 187 7.10 3.16 -5.45
CA ILE A 187 8.09 4.01 -4.81
C ILE A 187 9.40 3.94 -5.58
N ARG A 188 10.12 5.06 -5.66
CA ARG A 188 11.44 5.12 -6.30
C ARG A 188 12.54 5.27 -5.26
N ILE A 189 13.45 4.30 -5.25
CA ILE A 189 14.60 4.23 -4.32
C ILE A 189 15.86 3.99 -5.13
N GLY A 190 16.89 4.81 -4.91
CA GLY A 190 18.16 4.68 -5.64
C GLY A 190 17.98 4.73 -7.17
N GLY A 191 16.97 5.46 -7.66
CA GLY A 191 16.66 5.60 -9.09
C GLY A 191 15.81 4.48 -9.69
N LYS A 192 15.42 3.46 -8.92
CA LYS A 192 14.68 2.28 -9.38
C LYS A 192 13.28 2.25 -8.77
N TYR A 193 12.32 1.64 -9.45
CA TYR A 193 10.91 1.61 -9.04
C TYR A 193 10.53 0.24 -8.46
N TYR A 194 9.72 0.28 -7.41
CA TYR A 194 9.28 -0.89 -6.67
C TYR A 194 7.82 -0.77 -6.27
N HIS A 195 7.12 -1.89 -6.24
CA HIS A 195 5.79 -1.96 -5.63
C HIS A 195 5.88 -2.07 -4.11
N LEU A 196 5.06 -1.26 -3.42
CA LEU A 196 4.81 -1.36 -1.99
C LEU A 196 3.30 -1.47 -1.78
N ASP A 197 2.85 -2.57 -1.17
CA ASP A 197 1.49 -2.71 -0.68
C ASP A 197 1.45 -2.88 0.84
N ALA A 198 1.41 -1.75 1.54
CA ALA A 198 1.26 -1.71 2.99
C ALA A 198 -0.12 -2.18 3.47
N THR A 199 -1.12 -2.30 2.59
CA THR A 199 -2.44 -2.84 2.96
C THR A 199 -2.34 -4.34 3.16
N PHE A 200 -1.80 -5.06 2.18
CA PHE A 200 -1.66 -6.51 2.28
C PHE A 200 -0.64 -6.93 3.36
N ASP A 201 0.43 -6.16 3.57
CA ASP A 201 1.34 -6.42 4.69
C ASP A 201 0.69 -6.16 6.06
N ASN A 202 -0.23 -5.18 6.15
CA ASN A 202 -0.97 -4.89 7.37
C ASN A 202 -1.99 -5.99 7.74
N THR A 203 -2.66 -6.58 6.75
CA THR A 203 -3.64 -7.68 6.97
C THR A 203 -2.95 -8.99 7.38
N LEU A 204 -1.76 -9.27 6.84
CA LEU A 204 -0.94 -10.42 7.23
C LEU A 204 -0.24 -10.23 8.59
N GLY A 205 -0.02 -8.97 8.97
CA GLY A 205 0.63 -8.60 10.22
C GLY A 205 -0.20 -8.93 11.45
N SER A 206 0.46 -8.89 12.60
CA SER A 206 -0.19 -8.92 13.91
C SER A 206 0.42 -7.86 14.81
N ARG A 207 -0.22 -7.60 15.96
CA ARG A 207 0.34 -6.67 16.96
C ARG A 207 1.76 -7.04 17.41
N ASP A 208 2.12 -8.32 17.32
CA ASP A 208 3.41 -8.84 17.78
C ASP A 208 4.45 -8.94 16.65
N ALA A 209 4.04 -8.83 15.38
CA ALA A 209 4.93 -8.98 14.24
C ALA A 209 4.38 -8.33 12.97
N ILE A 210 5.13 -7.37 12.44
CA ILE A 210 4.91 -6.76 11.12
C ILE A 210 5.39 -7.73 10.03
N ARG A 211 4.63 -7.79 8.93
CA ARG A 211 4.96 -8.54 7.70
C ARG A 211 5.46 -7.58 6.62
N TYR A 212 6.22 -8.11 5.67
CA TYR A 212 6.91 -7.34 4.62
C TYR A 212 6.92 -8.09 3.29
N ASP A 213 5.87 -8.87 3.09
CA ASP A 213 5.64 -9.76 1.98
C ASP A 213 5.46 -8.99 0.68
N TYR A 214 4.92 -7.77 0.76
CA TYR A 214 4.66 -6.86 -0.36
C TYR A 214 5.53 -5.59 -0.30
N PHE A 215 6.65 -5.66 0.42
CA PHE A 215 7.63 -4.56 0.53
C PHE A 215 8.67 -4.63 -0.59
N ASN A 216 8.65 -3.66 -1.49
CA ASN A 216 9.57 -3.49 -2.62
C ASN A 216 9.65 -4.69 -3.58
N LEU A 217 8.50 -5.12 -4.09
CA LEU A 217 8.41 -6.20 -5.09
C LEU A 217 8.59 -5.69 -6.53
N GLU A 218 9.08 -6.58 -7.38
CA GLU A 218 9.13 -6.41 -8.84
C GLU A 218 7.83 -6.90 -9.51
N ASP A 219 7.53 -6.41 -10.71
CA ASP A 219 6.31 -6.71 -11.49
C ASP A 219 6.02 -8.23 -11.53
N ALA A 220 7.03 -9.04 -11.83
CA ALA A 220 6.90 -10.50 -11.99
C ALA A 220 6.47 -11.25 -10.71
N ARG A 221 6.68 -10.65 -9.53
CA ARG A 221 6.21 -11.19 -8.24
C ARG A 221 4.90 -10.54 -7.82
N PHE A 222 4.82 -9.21 -7.95
CA PHE A 222 3.68 -8.44 -7.50
C PHE A 222 2.38 -8.85 -8.21
N PHE A 223 2.41 -9.00 -9.54
CA PHE A 223 1.23 -9.36 -10.33
C PHE A 223 0.88 -10.87 -10.32
N ARG A 224 1.41 -11.65 -9.36
CA ARG A 224 0.97 -13.04 -9.15
C ARG A 224 -0.39 -13.12 -8.48
N ASP A 225 -0.70 -12.16 -7.62
CA ASP A 225 -1.95 -12.04 -6.86
C ASP A 225 -2.58 -10.63 -6.95
N HIS A 226 -1.94 -9.69 -7.64
CA HIS A 226 -2.50 -8.38 -7.96
C HIS A 226 -3.02 -8.30 -9.39
N GLU A 227 -4.15 -7.62 -9.58
CA GLU A 227 -4.65 -7.29 -10.90
C GLU A 227 -3.82 -6.16 -11.55
N PRO A 228 -3.73 -6.13 -12.89
CA PRO A 228 -2.96 -5.11 -13.61
C PRO A 228 -3.43 -3.68 -13.30
N VAL A 229 -2.49 -2.73 -13.36
CA VAL A 229 -2.77 -1.31 -13.22
C VAL A 229 -3.65 -0.79 -14.37
N ILE A 230 -4.59 0.11 -14.05
CA ILE A 230 -5.51 0.71 -15.03
C ILE A 230 -4.92 1.95 -15.71
N TYR A 231 -3.98 2.60 -15.03
CA TYR A 231 -3.25 3.76 -15.55
C TYR A 231 -1.80 3.37 -15.82
N ARG A 232 -1.16 4.09 -16.75
CA ARG A 232 0.26 3.92 -17.03
C ARG A 232 1.06 4.09 -15.75
N ALA A 233 1.97 3.15 -15.49
CA ALA A 233 2.89 3.16 -14.35
C ALA A 233 4.32 2.88 -14.85
N PRO A 234 5.37 3.32 -14.13
CA PRO A 234 6.73 2.88 -14.43
C PRO A 234 6.87 1.38 -14.16
N SER A 235 7.69 0.70 -14.96
CA SER A 235 7.95 -0.74 -14.78
C SER A 235 8.84 -0.98 -13.56
N CYS A 236 8.48 -1.96 -12.72
CA CYS A 236 9.28 -2.37 -11.56
C CYS A 236 10.02 -3.67 -11.89
N ASN A 237 11.06 -3.58 -12.73
CA ASN A 237 11.77 -4.77 -13.24
C ASN A 237 13.07 -5.12 -12.50
N GLU A 238 13.46 -4.30 -11.54
CA GLU A 238 14.70 -4.50 -10.81
C GLU A 238 14.39 -5.05 -9.42
N GLY A 239 14.97 -6.20 -9.08
CA GLY A 239 14.89 -6.74 -7.72
C GLY A 239 15.92 -6.11 -6.78
N GLY A 240 15.95 -6.58 -5.52
CA GLY A 240 17.08 -6.39 -4.61
C GLY A 240 16.85 -5.50 -3.39
N PHE A 241 15.80 -4.67 -3.37
CA PHE A 241 15.44 -3.84 -2.22
C PHE A 241 14.24 -4.36 -1.41
N SER A 242 13.74 -5.56 -1.73
CA SER A 242 12.72 -6.19 -0.88
C SER A 242 13.23 -6.44 0.53
N TYR A 243 12.34 -6.37 1.51
CA TYR A 243 12.72 -6.43 2.92
C TYR A 243 13.54 -7.69 3.25
N TYR A 244 13.05 -8.85 2.82
CA TYR A 244 13.71 -10.12 3.11
C TYR A 244 15.07 -10.27 2.43
N ILE A 245 15.31 -9.65 1.27
CA ILE A 245 16.64 -9.64 0.65
C ILE A 245 17.57 -8.74 1.47
N THR A 246 17.16 -7.49 1.75
CA THR A 246 17.95 -6.51 2.50
C THR A 246 18.30 -7.01 3.90
N LYS A 247 17.36 -7.68 4.59
CA LYS A 247 17.58 -8.24 5.93
C LYS A 247 18.23 -9.63 5.96
N LYS A 248 18.64 -10.16 4.80
CA LYS A 248 19.26 -11.50 4.67
C LYS A 248 18.36 -12.64 5.20
N LEU A 249 17.06 -12.51 4.95
CA LEU A 249 15.99 -13.47 5.27
C LEU A 249 15.37 -14.07 3.99
N SER A 250 16.10 -14.00 2.87
CA SER A 250 15.67 -14.58 1.59
C SER A 250 16.60 -15.72 1.19
N PHE A 251 16.12 -16.96 1.36
CA PHE A 251 16.93 -18.18 1.29
C PHE A 251 16.80 -18.92 -0.03
N THR A 252 17.90 -19.51 -0.51
CA THR A 252 17.93 -20.40 -1.69
C THR A 252 18.12 -21.87 -1.33
N LYS A 253 18.39 -22.15 -0.05
CA LYS A 253 18.83 -23.45 0.44
C LYS A 253 18.10 -23.81 1.73
N ALA A 254 17.68 -25.06 1.87
CA ALA A 254 16.97 -25.56 3.03
C ALA A 254 17.84 -25.50 4.29
N GLU A 255 19.15 -25.70 4.16
CA GLU A 255 20.10 -25.65 5.27
C GLU A 255 20.16 -24.26 5.93
N ASP A 256 19.95 -23.19 5.16
CA ASP A 256 19.91 -21.83 5.69
C ASP A 256 18.61 -21.58 6.48
N VAL A 257 17.50 -22.18 6.05
CA VAL A 257 16.21 -22.16 6.76
C VAL A 257 16.38 -22.86 8.11
N GLU A 258 16.93 -24.08 8.14
CA GLU A 258 17.16 -24.84 9.37
C GLU A 258 18.05 -24.09 10.36
N LYS A 259 19.19 -23.57 9.91
CA LYS A 259 20.10 -22.77 10.76
C LYS A 259 19.38 -21.57 11.36
N ARG A 260 18.54 -20.90 10.58
CA ARG A 260 17.79 -19.73 11.06
C ARG A 260 16.67 -20.12 12.01
N ALA A 261 16.00 -21.25 11.79
CA ALA A 261 14.99 -21.80 12.66
C ALA A 261 15.55 -22.16 14.04
N VAL A 262 16.71 -22.84 14.10
CA VAL A 262 17.41 -23.13 15.37
C VAL A 262 17.73 -21.83 16.14
N GLN A 263 18.17 -20.78 15.44
CA GLN A 263 18.42 -19.48 16.07
C GLN A 263 17.14 -18.82 16.58
N ALA A 264 16.04 -18.93 15.84
CA ALA A 264 14.74 -18.39 16.22
C ALA A 264 14.20 -19.06 17.49
N ILE A 265 14.29 -20.40 17.58
CA ILE A 265 13.97 -21.18 18.78
C ILE A 265 14.78 -20.68 19.98
N LYS A 266 16.12 -20.60 19.84
CA LYS A 266 17.00 -20.14 20.93
C LYS A 266 16.66 -18.74 21.42
N LYS A 267 16.27 -17.84 20.51
CA LYS A 267 15.93 -16.45 20.82
C LYS A 267 14.46 -16.24 21.19
N LYS A 268 13.63 -17.30 21.14
CA LYS A 268 12.18 -17.24 21.33
C LYS A 268 11.53 -16.17 20.43
N LYS A 269 11.94 -16.14 19.15
CA LYS A 269 11.42 -15.20 18.15
C LYS A 269 10.74 -15.94 17.01
N ILE A 270 9.77 -15.27 16.39
CA ILE A 270 9.17 -15.70 15.13
C ILE A 270 10.24 -15.59 14.04
N LEU A 271 10.29 -16.58 13.14
CA LEU A 271 11.09 -16.54 11.94
C LEU A 271 10.16 -16.35 10.74
N THR A 272 10.25 -15.19 10.10
CA THR A 272 9.61 -14.94 8.81
C THR A 272 10.68 -14.83 7.73
N PHE A 273 10.51 -15.57 6.63
CA PHE A 273 11.49 -15.64 5.56
C PHE A 273 10.85 -15.83 4.19
N HIS A 274 11.56 -15.37 3.16
CA HIS A 274 11.18 -15.56 1.76
C HIS A 274 11.99 -16.70 1.14
N TRP A 275 11.31 -17.64 0.50
CA TRP A 275 11.95 -18.68 -0.30
C TRP A 275 12.20 -18.20 -1.73
N ARG A 276 13.48 -18.19 -2.14
CA ARG A 276 13.93 -17.84 -3.50
C ARG A 276 14.77 -18.91 -4.18
N GLY A 277 14.82 -20.12 -3.65
CA GLY A 277 15.58 -21.25 -4.20
C GLY A 277 14.91 -21.95 -5.38
N GLY A 278 14.10 -21.23 -6.15
CA GLY A 278 13.19 -21.75 -7.17
C GLY A 278 11.73 -21.43 -6.85
N TYR A 279 10.81 -21.88 -7.71
CA TYR A 279 9.38 -21.78 -7.44
C TYR A 279 9.01 -22.56 -6.19
N LEU A 280 8.14 -21.98 -5.35
CA LEU A 280 7.55 -22.69 -4.23
C LEU A 280 6.47 -23.64 -4.77
N THR A 281 6.88 -24.84 -5.18
CA THR A 281 5.94 -25.91 -5.57
C THR A 281 5.37 -26.59 -4.34
N ARG A 282 4.37 -27.47 -4.52
CA ARG A 282 3.79 -28.22 -3.40
C ARG A 282 4.83 -29.11 -2.74
N GLU A 283 5.65 -29.78 -3.54
CA GLU A 283 6.74 -30.64 -3.10
C GLU A 283 7.77 -29.83 -2.30
N LYS A 284 8.16 -28.66 -2.80
CA LYS A 284 9.11 -27.79 -2.09
C LYS A 284 8.51 -27.23 -0.80
N LEU A 285 7.23 -26.87 -0.79
CA LEU A 285 6.57 -26.46 0.45
C LEU A 285 6.58 -27.62 1.46
N THR A 286 6.18 -28.82 1.07
CA THR A 286 6.19 -30.00 1.96
C THR A 286 7.57 -30.24 2.56
N GLU A 287 8.63 -30.20 1.75
CA GLU A 287 10.02 -30.33 2.24
C GLU A 287 10.37 -29.28 3.31
N LEU A 288 10.01 -28.01 3.09
CA LEU A 288 10.25 -26.93 4.05
C LEU A 288 9.43 -27.09 5.33
N LEU A 289 8.18 -27.55 5.23
CA LEU A 289 7.32 -27.81 6.38
C LEU A 289 7.89 -28.94 7.24
N GLU A 290 8.24 -30.08 6.63
CA GLU A 290 8.85 -31.22 7.32
C GLU A 290 10.17 -30.85 8.00
N LEU A 291 10.99 -30.02 7.34
CA LEU A 291 12.24 -29.50 7.90
C LEU A 291 11.97 -28.67 9.16
N LEU A 292 11.06 -27.70 9.08
CA LEU A 292 10.74 -26.81 10.20
C LEU A 292 10.13 -27.58 11.37
N GLU A 293 9.26 -28.55 11.07
CA GLU A 293 8.65 -29.42 12.07
C GLU A 293 9.70 -30.28 12.78
N ARG A 294 10.56 -30.98 12.03
CA ARG A 294 11.68 -31.75 12.59
C ARG A 294 12.58 -30.87 13.44
N THR A 295 12.94 -29.67 12.94
CA THR A 295 13.77 -28.71 13.69
C THR A 295 13.14 -28.32 15.03
N GLY A 296 11.81 -28.13 15.06
CA GLY A 296 11.07 -27.88 16.29
C GLY A 296 11.10 -29.07 17.24
N ARG A 297 10.76 -30.26 16.74
CA ARG A 297 10.70 -31.51 17.52
C ARG A 297 12.05 -31.85 18.17
N ASP A 298 13.15 -31.68 17.44
CA ASP A 298 14.53 -31.87 17.95
C ASP A 298 14.89 -30.93 19.12
N LYS A 299 14.10 -29.87 19.33
CA LYS A 299 14.22 -28.92 20.43
C LYS A 299 13.05 -28.99 21.43
N GLY A 300 12.20 -30.02 21.34
CA GLY A 300 11.02 -30.17 22.18
C GLY A 300 9.99 -29.06 21.98
N LYS A 301 9.85 -28.56 20.74
CA LYS A 301 8.89 -27.52 20.35
C LYS A 301 7.99 -28.01 19.22
N TYR A 302 6.81 -27.39 19.10
CA TYR A 302 5.91 -27.59 17.98
C TYR A 302 5.98 -26.39 17.03
N ALA A 303 6.02 -26.64 15.72
CA ALA A 303 6.05 -25.58 14.72
C ALA A 303 4.62 -25.20 14.33
N GLN A 304 4.29 -23.92 14.46
CA GLN A 304 3.11 -23.31 13.84
C GLN A 304 3.58 -22.45 12.67
N ILE A 305 3.13 -22.79 11.46
CA ILE A 305 3.64 -22.24 10.22
C ILE A 305 2.50 -21.55 9.46
N HIS A 306 2.76 -20.33 9.05
CA HIS A 306 1.90 -19.51 8.23
C HIS A 306 2.55 -19.33 6.86
N VAL A 307 1.76 -19.46 5.78
CA VAL A 307 2.27 -19.47 4.42
C VAL A 307 1.51 -18.45 3.57
N ASN A 308 2.21 -17.39 3.15
CA ASN A 308 1.78 -16.55 2.04
C ASN A 308 2.36 -17.14 0.74
N TRP A 309 1.55 -17.97 0.09
CA TRP A 309 1.98 -18.74 -1.07
C TRP A 309 2.35 -17.90 -2.30
N PRO A 310 1.53 -16.91 -2.75
CA PRO A 310 1.87 -16.06 -3.89
C PRO A 310 3.27 -15.45 -3.83
N GLN A 311 3.66 -14.99 -2.64
CA GLN A 311 4.95 -14.33 -2.40
C GLN A 311 6.04 -15.27 -1.88
N ALA A 312 5.75 -16.57 -1.76
CA ALA A 312 6.65 -17.59 -1.23
C ALA A 312 7.28 -17.21 0.12
N VAL A 313 6.47 -16.63 1.01
CA VAL A 313 6.88 -16.24 2.36
C VAL A 313 6.30 -17.21 3.38
N LEU A 314 7.15 -17.67 4.29
CA LEU A 314 6.76 -18.51 5.42
C LEU A 314 7.08 -17.80 6.72
N SER A 315 6.17 -17.87 7.68
CA SER A 315 6.32 -17.35 9.04
C SER A 315 6.11 -18.49 10.03
N VAL A 316 7.14 -18.81 10.83
CA VAL A 316 7.11 -19.91 11.78
C VAL A 316 7.30 -19.43 13.21
N ARG A 317 6.41 -19.88 14.09
CA ARG A 317 6.48 -19.74 15.55
C ARG A 317 6.69 -21.13 16.16
N PHE A 318 7.61 -21.23 17.11
CA PHE A 318 7.89 -22.48 17.82
C PHE A 318 7.29 -22.42 19.23
N LEU A 319 6.35 -23.32 19.51
CA LEU A 319 5.51 -23.34 20.71
C LEU A 319 5.90 -24.48 21.65
N ASP A 320 5.58 -24.32 22.94
CA ASP A 320 5.72 -25.37 23.95
C ASP A 320 4.59 -26.42 23.88
N GLU A 321 3.44 -26.02 23.34
CA GLU A 321 2.24 -26.84 23.21
C GLU A 321 1.89 -27.07 21.74
N LEU A 322 1.17 -28.16 21.46
CA LEU A 322 0.71 -28.48 20.11
C LEU A 322 -0.29 -27.40 19.65
N PRO A 323 -0.06 -26.73 18.51
CA PRO A 323 -0.99 -25.73 17.99
C PRO A 323 -2.28 -26.40 17.48
N GLU A 324 -3.40 -25.66 17.52
CA GLU A 324 -4.67 -26.12 16.93
C GLU A 324 -4.55 -26.37 15.42
N LYS A 325 -3.74 -25.55 14.74
CA LYS A 325 -3.38 -25.70 13.32
C LYS A 325 -1.87 -25.56 13.18
N GLU A 326 -1.22 -26.62 12.70
CA GLU A 326 0.21 -26.63 12.44
C GLU A 326 0.58 -25.80 11.21
N VAL A 327 -0.28 -25.79 10.18
CA VAL A 327 -0.08 -25.03 8.94
C VAL A 327 -1.32 -24.21 8.61
N VAL A 328 -1.13 -22.92 8.37
CA VAL A 328 -2.18 -21.96 7.99
C VAL A 328 -1.78 -21.31 6.67
N MET A 329 -2.60 -21.49 5.63
CA MET A 329 -2.46 -20.75 4.38
C MET A 329 -3.07 -19.36 4.57
N GLU A 330 -2.32 -18.31 4.21
CA GLU A 330 -2.74 -16.92 4.40
C GLU A 330 -3.16 -16.30 3.06
N GLU A 331 -4.26 -15.57 3.08
CA GLU A 331 -4.74 -14.75 1.96
C GLU A 331 -4.62 -13.28 2.34
N ALA A 332 -3.62 -12.59 1.79
CA ALA A 332 -3.33 -11.19 2.17
C ALA A 332 -4.48 -10.21 1.84
N ASN A 333 -5.33 -10.59 0.89
CA ASN A 333 -6.49 -9.81 0.49
C ASN A 333 -7.78 -10.17 1.25
N GLU A 334 -7.74 -11.03 2.27
CA GLU A 334 -8.95 -11.50 2.97
C GLU A 334 -9.82 -10.34 3.49
N GLU A 335 -9.22 -9.23 3.94
CA GLU A 335 -9.97 -8.09 4.45
C GLU A 335 -10.59 -7.19 3.35
N GLU A 336 -10.16 -7.37 2.09
CA GLU A 336 -10.71 -6.67 0.92
C GLU A 336 -11.97 -7.36 0.35
N LEU A 337 -12.08 -8.68 0.53
CA LEU A 337 -13.19 -9.54 0.11
C LEU A 337 -14.50 -9.20 0.84
#